data_AF-A0A973CN34-F1
#
_entry.id   AF-A0A973CN34-F1
#
_cell.length_a   1.000
_cell.length_b   1.000
_cell.length_c   1.000
_cell.angle_alpha   90.00
_cell.angle_beta   90.00
_cell.angle_gamma   90.00
#
_symmetry.space_group_name_H-M   'P 1'
#
loop_
_entity.id
_entity.type
_entity.pdbx_description
1 polymer ?
#
loop_
_entity_poly.entity_id
_entity_poly.type
_entity_poly.pdbx_seq_one_letter_code
_entity_poly.pdbx_strand_id
1 'polypeptide(L)'
;MNVVSSDFFAKNLQFIEGLSSEASYSALQETGPSDLQYKDGSYIICKEDRDLALHSRQSPQDQAQRQIKRWIMQHSTALENLTVIFGCAGFYHVREFLKESYGSSYLLIVDNHPAHVRTLLENQDLSDLYSKGKICFIINANPRACVFEYSELIKTIPSINISFYVQPAIYRIYQENYDLLMDLFTKATKIEGMNRGTAASFSDEWLQNSLINLAYML
;
A
#
# COMPACT_ATOMS: atom_id res chain seq x y z
N MET A 1 -31.09 -6.27 6.90
CA MET A 1 -29.67 -6.21 7.30
C MET A 1 -29.20 -7.64 7.44
N ASN A 2 -28.47 -8.16 6.45
CA ASN A 2 -27.94 -9.52 6.52
C ASN A 2 -26.63 -9.48 7.30
N VAL A 3 -26.61 -10.20 8.42
CA VAL A 3 -25.42 -10.49 9.23
C VAL A 3 -24.55 -11.46 8.42
N VAL A 4 -23.75 -10.92 7.51
CA VAL A 4 -22.67 -11.62 6.81
C VAL A 4 -21.42 -10.83 7.14
N SER A 5 -20.85 -11.02 8.33
CA SER A 5 -19.81 -10.09 8.82
C SER A 5 -18.68 -10.74 9.64
N SER A 6 -18.92 -11.79 10.44
CA SER A 6 -17.84 -12.31 11.30
C SER A 6 -16.85 -13.21 10.58
N ASP A 7 -17.28 -13.94 9.54
CA ASP A 7 -16.46 -14.99 8.91
C ASP A 7 -15.39 -14.42 7.96
N PHE A 8 -15.72 -13.35 7.22
CA PHE A 8 -14.74 -12.67 6.36
C PHE A 8 -13.66 -11.93 7.15
N PHE A 9 -14.04 -11.25 8.24
CA PHE A 9 -13.09 -10.46 9.00
C PHE A 9 -11.93 -11.30 9.55
N ALA A 10 -12.24 -12.39 10.27
CA ALA A 10 -11.21 -13.25 10.85
C ALA A 10 -10.28 -13.84 9.78
N LYS A 11 -10.87 -14.31 8.67
CA LYS A 11 -10.14 -14.87 7.53
C LYS A 11 -9.21 -13.83 6.87
N ASN A 12 -9.74 -12.65 6.60
CA ASN A 12 -8.99 -11.56 5.98
C ASN A 12 -7.91 -10.99 6.91
N LEU A 13 -8.19 -10.93 8.21
CA LEU A 13 -7.23 -10.49 9.21
C LEU A 13 -6.04 -11.43 9.28
N GLN A 14 -6.29 -12.75 9.29
CA GLN A 14 -5.23 -13.77 9.21
C GLN A 14 -4.41 -13.65 7.92
N PHE A 15 -5.06 -13.35 6.79
CA PHE A 15 -4.35 -13.09 5.53
C PHE A 15 -3.42 -11.88 5.62
N ILE A 16 -3.86 -10.80 6.25
CA ILE A 16 -3.06 -9.58 6.41
C ILE A 16 -1.91 -9.79 7.39
N GLU A 17 -2.09 -10.57 8.46
CA GLU A 17 -1.05 -10.84 9.47
C GLU A 17 0.27 -11.29 8.85
N GLY A 18 0.23 -12.17 7.85
CA GLY A 18 1.42 -12.65 7.13
C GLY A 18 2.01 -11.66 6.11
N LEU A 19 1.32 -10.56 5.83
CA LEU A 19 1.64 -9.60 4.77
C LEU A 19 1.80 -8.16 5.27
N SER A 20 1.70 -7.92 6.58
CA SER A 20 1.88 -6.62 7.22
C SER A 20 2.88 -6.71 8.36
N SER A 21 3.39 -5.56 8.81
CA SER A 21 4.13 -5.51 10.07
C SER A 21 3.21 -5.71 11.27
N GLU A 22 3.80 -6.01 12.44
CA GLU A 22 3.07 -6.04 13.71
C GLU A 22 2.38 -4.69 14.01
N ALA A 23 3.02 -3.56 13.69
CA ALA A 23 2.45 -2.24 13.91
C ALA A 23 1.18 -2.00 13.07
N SER A 24 1.22 -2.40 11.80
CA SER A 24 0.07 -2.31 10.90
C SER A 24 -1.06 -3.26 11.31
N TYR A 25 -0.69 -4.47 11.74
CA TYR A 25 -1.64 -5.47 12.22
C TYR A 25 -2.37 -5.01 13.50
N SER A 26 -1.62 -4.51 14.49
CA SER A 26 -2.18 -3.97 15.74
C SER A 26 -3.06 -2.75 15.48
N ALA A 27 -2.68 -1.86 14.56
CA ALA A 27 -3.47 -0.70 14.19
C ALA A 27 -4.86 -1.08 13.68
N LEU A 28 -5.01 -2.19 12.94
CA LEU A 28 -6.30 -2.72 12.48
C LEU A 28 -7.15 -3.29 13.61
N GLN A 29 -6.53 -3.98 14.57
CA GLN A 29 -7.24 -4.60 15.69
C GLN A 29 -7.79 -3.57 16.68
N GLU A 30 -7.01 -2.53 16.97
CA GLU A 30 -7.32 -1.50 17.96
C GLU A 30 -8.26 -0.40 17.41
N THR A 31 -8.66 -0.46 16.14
CA THR A 31 -9.42 0.65 15.58
C THR A 31 -10.87 0.69 16.04
N GLY A 32 -11.34 1.91 16.32
CA GLY A 32 -12.74 2.23 16.60
C GLY A 32 -13.64 2.28 15.35
N PRO A 33 -14.86 2.83 15.47
CA PRO A 33 -15.82 2.87 14.38
C PRO A 33 -15.36 3.73 13.19
N SER A 34 -15.78 3.34 12.00
CA SER A 34 -15.49 4.04 10.74
C SER A 34 -16.69 4.87 10.26
N ASP A 35 -16.41 5.99 9.60
CA ASP A 35 -17.33 6.77 8.77
C ASP A 35 -17.56 6.15 7.38
N LEU A 36 -16.92 5.03 7.06
CA LEU A 36 -17.11 4.26 5.84
C LEU A 36 -18.31 3.33 5.97
N GLN A 37 -19.21 3.34 4.99
CA GLN A 37 -20.38 2.47 4.93
C GLN A 37 -20.55 1.85 3.54
N TYR A 38 -21.07 0.63 3.47
CA TYR A 38 -21.46 0.02 2.20
C TYR A 38 -22.94 0.30 1.91
N LYS A 39 -23.23 1.09 0.88
CA LYS A 39 -24.58 1.55 0.52
C LYS A 39 -24.75 1.61 -1.00
N ASP A 40 -25.89 1.12 -1.49
CA ASP A 40 -26.26 1.13 -2.91
C ASP A 40 -25.17 0.56 -3.84
N GLY A 41 -24.50 -0.52 -3.43
CA GLY A 41 -23.48 -1.19 -4.24
C GLY A 41 -22.10 -0.53 -4.25
N SER A 42 -21.86 0.49 -3.43
CA SER A 42 -20.55 1.13 -3.29
C SER A 42 -20.21 1.42 -1.83
N TYR A 43 -18.92 1.54 -1.54
CA TYR A 43 -18.46 2.18 -0.30
C TYR A 43 -18.64 3.69 -0.38
N ILE A 44 -19.15 4.27 0.69
CA ILE A 44 -19.46 5.69 0.84
C ILE A 44 -18.83 6.16 2.15
N ILE A 45 -18.11 7.27 2.10
CA ILE A 45 -17.64 7.98 3.28
C ILE A 45 -18.72 9.01 3.65
N CYS A 46 -19.30 8.86 4.83
CA CYS A 46 -20.32 9.76 5.36
C CYS A 46 -19.64 10.87 6.17
N LYS A 47 -19.54 12.08 5.61
CA LYS A 47 -19.16 13.29 6.35
C LYS A 47 -20.41 14.12 6.63
N GLU A 48 -20.37 14.95 7.68
CA GLU A 48 -21.52 15.71 8.21
C GLU A 48 -22.40 16.37 7.13
N ASP A 49 -21.79 16.91 6.07
CA ASP A 49 -22.50 17.62 5.00
C ASP A 49 -22.67 16.84 3.69
N ARG A 50 -22.07 15.64 3.55
CA ARG A 50 -22.01 14.94 2.25
C ARG A 50 -21.60 13.47 2.33
N ASP A 51 -22.38 12.65 1.61
CA ASP A 51 -22.07 11.26 1.27
C ASP A 51 -21.16 11.22 0.03
N LEU A 52 -19.95 10.71 0.16
CA LEU A 52 -18.98 10.62 -0.94
C LEU A 52 -18.70 9.16 -1.29
N ALA A 53 -19.17 8.73 -2.46
CA ALA A 53 -18.91 7.38 -2.95
C ALA A 53 -17.46 7.22 -3.41
N LEU A 54 -16.80 6.16 -2.94
CA LEU A 54 -15.43 5.83 -3.34
C LEU A 54 -15.35 5.32 -4.79
N HIS A 55 -16.43 4.71 -5.27
CA HIS A 55 -16.55 4.16 -6.61
C HIS A 55 -17.96 4.38 -7.20
N SER A 56 -18.11 4.04 -8.48
CA SER A 56 -19.40 3.93 -9.15
C SER A 56 -20.28 2.92 -8.43
N ARG A 57 -21.53 3.30 -8.14
CA ARG A 57 -22.56 2.43 -7.56
C ARG A 57 -22.95 1.25 -8.46
N GLN A 58 -22.84 1.43 -9.79
CA GLN A 58 -23.29 0.43 -10.76
C GLN A 58 -22.19 -0.56 -11.14
N SER A 59 -20.94 -0.08 -11.26
CA SER A 59 -19.82 -0.89 -11.75
C SER A 59 -18.48 -0.42 -11.19
N PRO A 60 -18.22 -0.67 -9.88
CA PRO A 60 -16.99 -0.22 -9.21
C PRO A 60 -15.74 -0.85 -9.83
N GLN A 61 -15.80 -2.12 -10.24
CA GLN A 61 -14.71 -2.84 -10.90
C GLN A 61 -14.35 -2.23 -12.27
N ASP A 62 -15.35 -1.96 -13.13
CA ASP A 62 -15.11 -1.36 -14.46
C ASP A 62 -14.55 0.06 -14.36
N GLN A 63 -14.95 0.81 -13.33
CA GLN A 63 -14.35 2.11 -13.05
C GLN A 63 -12.88 1.96 -12.64
N ALA A 64 -12.57 1.03 -11.74
CA ALA A 64 -11.19 0.76 -11.32
C ALA A 64 -10.33 0.36 -12.52
N GLN A 65 -10.81 -0.54 -13.37
CA GLN A 65 -10.10 -0.98 -14.57
C GLN A 65 -9.76 0.20 -15.49
N ARG A 66 -10.73 1.08 -15.77
CA ARG A 66 -10.51 2.27 -16.61
C ARG A 66 -9.49 3.23 -16.01
N GLN A 67 -9.50 3.39 -14.69
CA GLN A 67 -8.55 4.25 -13.98
C GLN A 67 -7.13 3.67 -14.03
N ILE A 68 -6.98 2.36 -13.77
CA ILE A 68 -5.68 1.69 -13.83
C ILE A 68 -5.12 1.70 -15.25
N LYS A 69 -5.92 1.37 -16.27
CA LYS A 69 -5.46 1.43 -17.68
C LYS A 69 -4.97 2.83 -18.06
N ARG A 70 -5.69 3.88 -17.68
CA ARG A 70 -5.27 5.27 -17.93
C ARG A 70 -3.98 5.61 -17.22
N TRP A 71 -3.84 5.19 -15.96
CA TRP A 71 -2.64 5.44 -15.18
C TRP A 71 -1.42 4.71 -15.77
N ILE A 72 -1.56 3.43 -16.15
CA ILE A 72 -0.48 2.65 -16.79
C ILE A 72 -0.04 3.31 -18.10
N MET A 73 -0.98 3.74 -18.95
CA MET A 73 -0.66 4.43 -20.21
C MET A 73 0.16 5.70 -20.01
N GLN A 74 -0.03 6.39 -18.87
CA GLN A 74 0.71 7.61 -18.54
C GLN A 74 2.08 7.33 -17.90
N HIS A 75 2.28 6.14 -17.35
CA HIS A 75 3.45 5.80 -16.55
C HIS A 75 4.15 4.53 -17.07
N SER A 76 4.29 4.37 -18.40
CA SER A 76 4.69 3.14 -19.14
C SER A 76 5.79 2.20 -18.56
N THR A 77 6.63 2.65 -17.63
CA THR A 77 7.69 1.88 -16.94
C THR A 77 7.32 1.44 -15.51
N ALA A 78 6.09 1.68 -15.06
CA ALA A 78 5.70 1.72 -13.65
C ALA A 78 5.38 0.39 -12.98
N LEU A 79 5.35 -0.72 -13.73
CA LEU A 79 4.96 -2.03 -13.19
C LEU A 79 6.16 -2.94 -12.88
N GLU A 80 7.38 -2.44 -13.06
CA GLU A 80 8.59 -3.20 -12.78
C GLU A 80 9.04 -2.93 -11.33
N ASN A 81 9.01 -3.97 -10.49
CA ASN A 81 9.46 -4.02 -9.09
C ASN A 81 8.43 -3.66 -8.02
N LEU A 82 8.11 -2.38 -7.76
CA LEU A 82 7.20 -2.01 -6.66
C LEU A 82 6.17 -0.97 -7.12
N THR A 83 4.89 -1.31 -6.97
CA THR A 83 3.78 -0.34 -7.06
C THR A 83 3.20 -0.09 -5.67
N VAL A 84 3.18 1.17 -5.25
CA VAL A 84 2.58 1.64 -4.01
C VAL A 84 1.20 2.20 -4.32
N ILE A 85 0.17 1.62 -3.71
CA ILE A 85 -1.24 2.00 -3.86
C ILE A 85 -1.67 2.69 -2.58
N PHE A 86 -1.97 3.98 -2.66
CA PHE A 86 -2.51 4.77 -1.58
C PHE A 86 -4.04 4.73 -1.58
N GLY A 87 -4.59 4.20 -0.49
CA GLY A 87 -6.02 4.04 -0.25
C GLY A 87 -6.57 2.70 -0.74
N CYS A 88 -7.19 1.94 0.16
CA CYS A 88 -7.72 0.60 -0.15
C CYS A 88 -8.99 0.65 -1.02
N ALA A 89 -9.91 1.59 -0.77
CA ALA A 89 -11.14 1.84 -1.53
C ALA A 89 -11.97 0.60 -1.96
N GLY A 90 -12.02 -0.46 -1.15
CA GLY A 90 -12.69 -1.72 -1.51
C GLY A 90 -11.88 -2.67 -2.39
N PHE A 91 -10.56 -2.47 -2.46
CA PHE A 91 -9.58 -3.32 -3.14
C PHE A 91 -9.80 -3.52 -4.64
N TYR A 92 -10.70 -2.75 -5.26
CA TYR A 92 -10.98 -2.85 -6.70
C TYR A 92 -9.74 -2.55 -7.54
N HIS A 93 -8.98 -1.51 -7.19
CA HIS A 93 -7.73 -1.18 -7.87
C HIS A 93 -6.63 -2.20 -7.64
N VAL A 94 -6.55 -2.78 -6.43
CA VAL A 94 -5.59 -3.85 -6.12
C VAL A 94 -5.82 -5.04 -7.05
N ARG A 95 -7.09 -5.45 -7.22
CA ARG A 95 -7.47 -6.53 -8.15
C ARG A 95 -7.08 -6.23 -9.59
N GLU A 96 -7.23 -4.99 -10.05
CA GLU A 96 -6.84 -4.60 -11.41
C GLU A 96 -5.32 -4.54 -11.58
N PHE A 97 -4.59 -3.99 -10.60
CA PHE A 97 -3.13 -4.03 -10.62
C PHE A 97 -2.59 -5.46 -10.66
N LEU A 98 -3.18 -6.39 -9.92
CA LEU A 98 -2.79 -7.81 -9.94
C LEU A 98 -3.04 -8.52 -11.27
N LYS A 99 -3.95 -8.00 -12.11
CA LYS A 99 -4.18 -8.54 -13.46
C LYS A 99 -3.15 -8.02 -14.46
N GLU A 100 -2.74 -6.76 -14.29
CA GLU A 100 -1.82 -6.08 -15.19
C GLU A 100 -0.34 -6.26 -14.78
N SER A 101 -0.07 -6.67 -13.53
CA SER A 101 1.28 -6.87 -13.05
C SER A 101 1.92 -8.13 -13.64
N TYR A 102 3.17 -7.99 -14.07
CA TYR A 102 4.04 -9.13 -14.31
C TYR A 102 4.33 -9.77 -12.95
N GLY A 103 4.11 -11.09 -12.80
CA GLY A 103 4.08 -11.80 -11.50
C GLY A 103 5.31 -11.69 -10.59
N SER A 104 6.34 -10.93 -10.96
CA SER A 104 7.50 -10.55 -10.15
C SER A 104 7.32 -9.25 -9.34
N SER A 105 6.36 -8.38 -9.66
CA SER A 105 6.21 -7.08 -9.00
C SER A 105 5.55 -7.19 -7.62
N TYR A 106 6.06 -6.42 -6.66
CA TYR A 106 5.46 -6.17 -5.36
C TYR A 106 4.37 -5.11 -5.46
N LEU A 107 3.27 -5.36 -4.76
CA LEU A 107 2.17 -4.42 -4.57
C LEU A 107 2.11 -4.06 -3.10
N LEU A 108 2.39 -2.80 -2.80
CA LEU A 108 2.31 -2.27 -1.45
C LEU A 108 1.04 -1.43 -1.32
N ILE A 109 0.16 -1.84 -0.43
CA ILE A 109 -1.11 -1.16 -0.17
C ILE A 109 -0.94 -0.33 1.09
N VAL A 110 -1.12 0.99 0.97
CA VAL A 110 -0.90 1.96 2.04
C VAL A 110 -2.21 2.67 2.34
N ASP A 111 -2.66 2.63 3.59
CA ASP A 111 -3.85 3.38 4.01
C ASP A 111 -3.64 3.94 5.42
N ASN A 112 -3.89 5.23 5.61
CA ASN A 112 -3.77 5.90 6.90
C ASN A 112 -5.09 6.00 7.66
N HIS A 113 -6.11 5.27 7.23
CA HIS A 113 -7.39 5.17 7.91
C HIS A 113 -7.67 3.70 8.28
N PRO A 114 -7.03 3.14 9.33
CA PRO A 114 -7.22 1.75 9.72
C PRO A 114 -8.69 1.35 9.92
N ALA A 115 -9.53 2.29 10.36
CA ALA A 115 -10.96 2.07 10.58
C ALA A 115 -11.67 1.73 9.27
N HIS A 116 -11.30 2.42 8.19
CA HIS A 116 -11.85 2.20 6.85
C HIS A 116 -11.47 0.82 6.37
N VAL A 117 -10.18 0.47 6.51
CA VAL A 117 -9.68 -0.83 6.09
C VAL A 117 -10.38 -1.95 6.86
N ARG A 118 -10.51 -1.83 8.18
CA ARG A 118 -11.28 -2.78 9.00
C ARG A 118 -12.69 -2.99 8.46
N THR A 119 -13.43 -1.91 8.20
CA THR A 119 -14.77 -2.01 7.60
C THR A 119 -14.75 -2.70 6.23
N LEU A 120 -13.73 -2.49 5.41
CA LEU A 120 -13.58 -3.22 4.14
C LEU A 120 -13.35 -4.72 4.37
N LEU A 121 -12.51 -5.10 5.34
CA LEU A 121 -12.23 -6.51 5.67
C LEU A 121 -13.44 -7.25 6.24
N GLU A 122 -14.33 -6.54 6.92
CA GLU A 122 -15.58 -7.10 7.44
C GLU A 122 -16.63 -7.33 6.33
N ASN A 123 -16.55 -6.58 5.24
CA ASN A 123 -17.60 -6.55 4.21
C ASN A 123 -17.18 -7.13 2.84
N GLN A 124 -15.90 -7.45 2.64
CA GLN A 124 -15.40 -8.04 1.39
C GLN A 124 -14.67 -9.34 1.64
N ASP A 125 -14.86 -10.31 0.76
CA ASP A 125 -13.97 -11.46 0.68
C ASP A 125 -12.69 -11.05 -0.08
N LEU A 126 -11.52 -11.26 0.54
CA LEU A 126 -10.21 -11.04 -0.10
C LEU A 126 -9.55 -12.34 -0.57
N SER A 127 -10.24 -13.48 -0.50
CA SER A 127 -9.68 -14.79 -0.88
C SER A 127 -9.09 -14.81 -2.28
N ASP A 128 -9.63 -14.00 -3.20
CA ASP A 128 -9.13 -13.89 -4.57
C ASP A 128 -7.74 -13.25 -4.66
N LEU A 129 -7.31 -12.53 -3.61
CA LEU A 129 -5.98 -11.93 -3.49
C LEU A 129 -4.94 -12.90 -2.92
N TYR A 130 -5.35 -13.99 -2.25
CA TYR A 130 -4.42 -14.85 -1.48
C TYR A 130 -3.40 -15.58 -2.35
N SER A 131 -3.77 -15.83 -3.61
CA SER A 131 -2.96 -16.59 -4.56
C SER A 131 -2.28 -15.71 -5.62
N LYS A 132 -2.46 -14.39 -5.54
CA LYS A 132 -2.08 -13.47 -6.61
C LYS A 132 -0.99 -12.51 -6.14
N GLY A 133 0.24 -12.83 -6.50
CA GLY A 133 1.38 -11.90 -6.44
C GLY A 133 1.94 -11.65 -5.03
N LYS A 134 2.89 -10.71 -4.98
CA LYS A 134 3.58 -10.32 -3.74
C LYS A 134 2.94 -9.06 -3.19
N ILE A 135 1.94 -9.23 -2.33
CA ILE A 135 1.19 -8.13 -1.72
C ILE A 135 1.78 -7.85 -0.33
N CYS A 136 1.88 -6.58 0.04
CA CYS A 136 2.20 -6.14 1.39
C CYS A 136 1.27 -5.00 1.80
N PHE A 137 0.95 -4.91 3.08
CA PHE A 137 0.07 -3.89 3.64
C PHE A 137 0.81 -3.04 4.66
N ILE A 138 0.65 -1.72 4.55
CA ILE A 138 1.04 -0.73 5.55
C ILE A 138 -0.20 0.07 5.92
N ILE A 139 -0.73 -0.18 7.11
CA ILE A 139 -2.00 0.38 7.56
C ILE A 139 -1.77 1.01 8.93
N ASN A 140 -1.62 2.33 8.98
CA ASN A 140 -1.38 3.02 10.24
C ASN A 140 -1.94 4.44 10.22
N ALA A 141 -2.63 4.84 11.28
CA ALA A 141 -3.17 6.19 11.40
C ALA A 141 -2.08 7.27 11.42
N ASN A 142 -0.86 6.93 11.85
CA ASN A 142 0.28 7.84 11.88
C ASN A 142 1.10 7.75 10.58
N PRO A 143 1.13 8.80 9.74
CA PRO A 143 1.90 8.80 8.49
C PRO A 143 3.38 8.50 8.67
N ARG A 144 3.99 8.90 9.80
CA ARG A 144 5.40 8.62 10.08
C ARG A 144 5.66 7.14 10.33
N ALA A 145 4.72 6.44 10.97
CA ALA A 145 4.82 5.00 11.16
C ALA A 145 4.74 4.28 9.80
N CYS A 146 3.81 4.69 8.93
CA CYS A 146 3.75 4.16 7.56
C CYS A 146 5.08 4.29 6.81
N VAL A 147 5.73 5.46 6.91
CA VAL A 147 7.00 5.75 6.23
C VAL A 147 8.15 4.95 6.81
N PHE A 148 8.15 4.73 8.13
CA PHE A 148 9.14 3.86 8.78
C PHE A 148 9.02 2.43 8.26
N GLU A 149 7.82 1.85 8.29
CA GLU A 149 7.55 0.50 7.76
C GLU A 149 7.92 0.40 6.27
N TYR A 150 7.59 1.42 5.50
CA TYR A 150 7.96 1.51 4.09
C TYR A 150 9.47 1.53 3.90
N SER A 151 10.19 2.29 4.71
CA SER A 151 11.65 2.40 4.63
C SER A 151 12.34 1.08 4.94
N GLU A 152 11.80 0.28 5.87
CA GLU A 152 12.31 -1.06 6.14
C GLU A 152 12.00 -2.01 4.98
N LEU A 153 10.79 -1.94 4.41
CA LEU A 153 10.41 -2.77 3.27
C LEU A 153 11.30 -2.50 2.04
N ILE A 154 11.50 -1.24 1.65
CA ILE A 154 12.23 -0.92 0.42
C ILE A 154 13.67 -1.42 0.45
N LYS A 155 14.33 -1.45 1.62
CA LYS A 155 15.68 -2.02 1.80
C LYS A 155 15.78 -3.48 1.36
N THR A 156 14.68 -4.23 1.48
CA THR A 156 14.62 -5.65 1.09
C THR A 156 14.39 -5.86 -0.41
N ILE A 157 13.95 -4.82 -1.13
CA ILE A 157 13.62 -4.91 -2.55
C ILE A 157 14.90 -4.66 -3.38
N PRO A 158 15.25 -5.53 -4.35
CA PRO A 158 16.52 -5.40 -5.09
C PRO A 158 16.69 -4.11 -5.88
N SER A 159 15.60 -3.57 -6.43
CA SER A 159 15.60 -2.39 -7.31
C SER A 159 14.63 -1.32 -6.81
N ILE A 160 15.05 -0.06 -6.89
CA ILE A 160 14.27 1.13 -6.51
C ILE A 160 13.58 1.73 -7.75
N ASN A 161 12.88 0.89 -8.50
CA ASN A 161 11.89 1.38 -9.47
C ASN A 161 10.53 1.31 -8.79
N ILE A 162 10.08 2.45 -8.26
CA ILE A 162 8.89 2.55 -7.43
C ILE A 162 7.90 3.48 -8.11
N SER A 163 6.67 3.01 -8.24
CA SER A 163 5.57 3.80 -8.78
C SER A 163 4.49 4.01 -7.76
N PHE A 164 3.94 5.22 -7.74
CA PHE A 164 2.92 5.62 -6.77
C PHE A 164 1.59 5.84 -7.48
N TYR A 165 0.55 5.19 -6.96
CA TYR A 165 -0.83 5.35 -7.38
C TYR A 165 -1.65 5.81 -6.19
N VAL A 166 -2.46 6.85 -6.35
CA VAL A 166 -3.43 7.29 -5.33
C VAL A 166 -4.82 7.08 -5.85
N GLN A 167 -5.68 6.47 -5.03
CA GLN A 167 -7.07 6.26 -5.41
C GLN A 167 -7.79 7.63 -5.56
N PRO A 168 -8.40 7.95 -6.73
CA PRO A 168 -8.86 9.31 -7.01
C PRO A 168 -9.97 9.85 -6.10
N ALA A 169 -10.87 9.00 -5.62
CA ALA A 169 -11.97 9.42 -4.74
C ALA A 169 -11.49 9.70 -3.32
N ILE A 170 -10.66 8.82 -2.76
CA ILE A 170 -9.99 8.99 -1.48
C ILE A 170 -9.11 10.24 -1.51
N TYR A 171 -8.35 10.45 -2.59
CA TYR A 171 -7.52 11.64 -2.77
C TYR A 171 -8.33 12.93 -2.67
N ARG A 172 -9.51 12.99 -3.30
CA ARG A 172 -10.40 14.16 -3.19
C ARG A 172 -10.93 14.41 -1.78
N ILE A 173 -11.00 13.37 -0.95
CA ILE A 173 -11.59 13.43 0.40
C ILE A 173 -10.54 13.79 1.45
N TYR A 174 -9.31 13.28 1.29
CA TYR A 174 -8.21 13.41 2.24
C TYR A 174 -6.92 13.90 1.56
N GLN A 175 -7.05 14.89 0.68
CA GLN A 175 -5.95 15.38 -0.15
C GLN A 175 -4.68 15.68 0.66
N GLU A 176 -4.79 16.47 1.72
CA GLU A 176 -3.65 16.87 2.56
C GLU A 176 -2.92 15.67 3.19
N ASN A 177 -3.67 14.66 3.63
CA ASN A 177 -3.10 13.45 4.24
C ASN A 177 -2.28 12.64 3.23
N TYR A 178 -2.84 12.47 2.02
CA TYR A 178 -2.19 11.68 0.98
C TYR A 178 -1.07 12.43 0.28
N ASP A 179 -1.15 13.76 0.16
CA ASP A 179 -0.04 14.61 -0.28
C ASP A 179 1.14 14.51 0.69
N LEU A 180 0.88 14.55 2.00
CA LEU A 180 1.91 14.34 3.03
C LEU A 180 2.54 12.96 2.93
N LEU A 181 1.74 11.90 2.83
CA LEU A 181 2.25 10.53 2.68
C LEU A 181 3.10 10.39 1.42
N MET A 182 2.62 10.89 0.28
CA MET A 182 3.33 10.84 -1.00
C MET A 182 4.69 11.54 -0.91
N ASP A 183 4.74 12.72 -0.31
CA ASP A 183 5.99 13.47 -0.10
C ASP A 183 6.97 12.69 0.79
N LEU A 184 6.49 12.13 1.90
CA LEU A 184 7.34 11.35 2.80
C LEU A 184 7.86 10.06 2.15
N PHE A 185 7.03 9.33 1.40
CA PHE A 185 7.43 8.12 0.68
C PHE A 185 8.43 8.45 -0.44
N THR A 186 8.20 9.55 -1.17
CA THR A 186 9.13 10.03 -2.21
C THR A 186 10.48 10.40 -1.59
N LYS A 187 10.50 11.07 -0.44
CA LYS A 187 11.73 11.40 0.29
C LYS A 187 12.46 10.14 0.77
N ALA A 188 11.75 9.19 1.37
CA ALA A 188 12.33 7.92 1.81
C ALA A 188 12.95 7.14 0.64
N THR A 189 12.26 7.10 -0.51
CA THR A 189 12.76 6.49 -1.75
C THR A 189 14.08 7.13 -2.22
N LYS A 190 14.14 8.46 -2.21
CA LYS A 190 15.34 9.21 -2.62
C LYS A 190 16.51 8.97 -1.68
N ILE A 191 16.27 8.96 -0.38
CA ILE A 191 17.29 8.68 0.64
C ILE A 191 17.85 7.27 0.45
N GLU A 192 16.98 6.27 0.31
CA GLU A 192 17.41 4.90 0.07
C GLU A 192 18.19 4.76 -1.24
N GLY A 193 17.76 5.43 -2.30
CA GLY A 193 18.50 5.49 -3.57
C GLY A 193 19.91 6.07 -3.42
N MET A 194 20.04 7.16 -2.66
CA MET A 194 21.34 7.75 -2.34
C MET A 194 22.22 6.82 -1.49
N ASN A 195 21.62 6.14 -0.50
CA ASN A 195 22.33 5.17 0.34
C ASN A 195 22.90 4.01 -0.49
N ARG A 196 22.09 3.43 -1.41
CA ARG A 196 22.56 2.36 -2.30
C ARG A 196 23.63 2.83 -3.26
N GLY A 197 23.47 4.02 -3.84
CA GLY A 197 24.48 4.62 -4.71
C GLY A 197 25.80 4.83 -4.00
N THR A 198 25.75 5.31 -2.74
CA THR A 198 26.93 5.50 -1.89
C THR A 198 27.58 4.16 -1.55
N ALA A 199 26.81 3.17 -1.07
CA ALA A 199 27.32 1.85 -0.74
C ALA A 199 28.00 1.17 -1.95
N ALA A 200 27.40 1.28 -3.14
CA ALA A 200 27.97 0.73 -4.37
C ALA A 200 29.24 1.47 -4.83
N SER A 201 29.31 2.79 -4.61
CA SER A 201 30.49 3.58 -5.03
C SER A 201 31.70 3.37 -4.13
N PHE A 202 31.49 3.06 -2.85
CA PHE A 202 32.56 2.92 -1.84
C PHE A 202 32.84 1.48 -1.42
N SER A 203 32.16 0.48 -1.97
CA SER A 203 32.31 -0.93 -1.57
C SER A 203 33.75 -1.43 -1.71
N ASP A 204 34.39 -1.11 -2.83
CA ASP A 204 35.74 -1.60 -3.16
C ASP A 204 36.80 -0.92 -2.28
N GLU A 205 36.66 0.39 -2.05
CA GLU A 205 37.54 1.15 -1.18
C GLU A 205 37.42 0.67 0.28
N TRP A 206 36.20 0.42 0.75
CA TRP A 206 35.96 -0.14 2.08
C TRP A 206 36.57 -1.53 2.25
N LEU A 207 36.43 -2.39 1.25
CA LEU A 207 37.04 -3.72 1.26
C LEU A 207 38.57 -3.62 1.29
N GLN A 208 39.16 -2.78 0.45
CA GLN A 208 40.60 -2.55 0.40
C GLN A 208 41.13 -2.05 1.76
N ASN A 209 40.50 -1.02 2.32
CA ASN A 209 40.87 -0.48 3.63
C ASN A 209 40.72 -1.51 4.75
N SER A 210 39.66 -2.32 4.70
CA SER A 210 39.46 -3.41 5.67
C SER A 210 40.55 -4.48 5.58
N LEU A 211 40.97 -4.85 4.38
CA LEU A 211 42.06 -5.82 4.16
C LEU A 211 43.42 -5.28 4.63
N ILE A 212 43.71 -4.00 4.34
CA ILE A 212 44.94 -3.33 4.80
C ILE A 212 44.96 -3.32 6.34
N ASN A 213 43.84 -2.95 6.98
CA ASN A 213 43.74 -2.87 8.43
C ASN A 213 43.81 -4.24 9.11
N LEU A 214 43.32 -5.31 8.47
CA LEU A 214 43.38 -6.67 9.01
C LEU A 214 44.83 -7.11 9.29
N ALA A 215 45.77 -6.73 8.41
CA ALA A 215 47.18 -7.09 8.56
C ALA A 215 47.85 -6.49 9.82
N TYR A 216 47.28 -5.42 10.38
CA TYR A 216 47.78 -4.79 11.62
C TYR A 216 47.10 -5.32 12.88
N MET A 217 46.09 -6.19 12.75
CA MET A 217 45.34 -6.77 13.87
C MET A 217 45.77 -8.21 14.21
N LEU A 218 46.64 -8.82 13.39
CA LEU A 218 47.23 -10.14 13.60
C LEU A 218 48.68 -10.01 14.09
#